data_AF-A0A8E2IC72-F1
#
_entry.id   AF-A0A8E2IC72-F1
#
_cell.length_a   1.000
_cell.length_b   1.000
_cell.length_c   1.000
_cell.angle_alpha   90.00
_cell.angle_beta   90.00
_cell.angle_gamma   90.00
#
_symmetry.space_group_name_H-M   'P 1'
#
loop_
_entity.id
_entity.type
_entity.pdbx_description
1 polymer ?
#
loop_
_entity_poly.entity_id
_entity_poly.type
_entity_poly.pdbx_seq_one_letter_code
_entity_poly.pdbx_strand_id
1 'polypeptide(L)' 'MDKECYVKIKTELVEAEFIGVYQYSGVIEPSPMIGGHPGGVIAYPVVVVKLNEKLKEVKLSDITFKQA' A
#
# COMPACT_ATOMS: atom_id res chain seq x y z
N MET A 1 18.12 3.74 -8.95
CA MET A 1 17.43 4.78 -9.72
C MET A 1 15.97 4.47 -9.60
N ASP A 2 15.24 5.32 -8.89
CA ASP A 2 13.82 5.10 -8.62
C ASP A 2 13.05 5.12 -9.94
N LYS A 3 12.12 4.20 -10.12
CA LYS A 3 11.36 4.08 -11.37
C LYS A 3 10.19 5.06 -11.33
N GLU A 4 9.94 5.77 -12.41
CA GLU A 4 8.74 6.59 -12.49
C GLU A 4 7.49 5.71 -12.63
N CYS A 5 6.43 6.10 -11.95
CA CYS A 5 5.15 5.40 -11.96
C CYS A 5 3.97 6.38 -11.89
N TYR A 6 2.78 5.86 -12.16
CA TYR A 6 1.51 6.51 -11.92
C TYR A 6 0.79 5.83 -10.76
N VAL A 7 0.22 6.62 -9.87
CA VAL A 7 -0.64 6.16 -8.77
C VAL A 7 -2.07 6.56 -9.07
N LYS A 8 -3.00 5.62 -8.95
CA LYS A 8 -4.43 5.87 -9.10
C LYS A 8 -5.01 6.45 -7.82
N ILE A 9 -5.38 7.73 -7.85
CA ILE A 9 -6.08 8.41 -6.75
C ILE A 9 -7.51 8.67 -7.22
N LYS A 10 -8.47 7.90 -6.68
CA LYS A 10 -9.87 7.89 -7.14
C LYS A 10 -9.95 7.52 -8.64
N THR A 11 -10.13 8.51 -9.50
CA THR A 11 -10.24 8.38 -10.96
C THR A 11 -9.05 9.00 -11.70
N GLU A 12 -8.14 9.67 -10.99
CA GLU A 12 -7.00 10.38 -11.57
C GLU A 12 -5.72 9.56 -11.44
N LEU A 13 -4.84 9.68 -12.43
CA LEU A 13 -3.49 9.14 -12.39
C LEU A 13 -2.53 10.27 -12.06
N VAL A 14 -1.75 10.09 -10.98
CA VAL A 14 -0.79 11.09 -10.50
C VAL A 14 0.61 10.51 -10.59
N GLU A 15 1.56 11.30 -11.09
CA GLU A 15 2.96 10.88 -11.18
C GLU A 15 3.62 10.75 -9.81
N ALA A 16 4.43 9.71 -9.65
CA ALA A 16 5.17 9.41 -8.43
C ALA A 16 6.46 8.65 -8.75
N GLU A 17 7.38 8.62 -7.79
CA GLU A 17 8.59 7.80 -7.85
C GLU A 17 8.36 6.50 -7.07
N PHE A 18 8.53 5.35 -7.74
CA PHE A 18 8.42 4.04 -7.11
C PHE A 18 9.68 3.75 -6.28
N ILE A 19 9.47 3.47 -4.99
CA ILE A 19 10.55 3.14 -4.06
C ILE A 19 10.67 1.62 -3.90
N GLY A 20 9.56 0.90 -3.72
CA GLY A 20 9.60 -0.54 -3.51
C GLY A 20 8.29 -1.16 -3.05
N VAL A 21 8.29 -2.50 -2.96
CA VAL A 21 7.21 -3.28 -2.34
C VAL A 21 7.68 -3.75 -0.97
N TYR A 22 6.86 -3.53 0.04
CA TYR A 22 7.14 -3.85 1.44
C TYR A 22 5.99 -4.67 2.04
N GLN A 23 6.21 -5.32 3.17
CA GLN A 23 5.16 -6.05 3.88
C GLN A 23 4.54 -5.14 4.96
N TYR A 24 3.25 -4.84 4.83
CA TYR A 24 2.45 -4.34 5.95
C TYR A 24 2.15 -5.50 6.90
N SER A 25 2.20 -5.24 8.21
CA SER A 25 1.82 -6.21 9.24
C SER A 25 1.21 -5.48 10.42
N GLY A 26 0.03 -5.92 10.86
CA GLY A 26 -0.68 -5.36 12.02
C GLY A 26 -1.33 -6.44 12.86
N VAL A 27 -1.31 -6.27 14.19
CA VAL A 27 -2.04 -7.15 15.11
C VAL A 27 -3.53 -6.82 15.02
N ILE A 28 -4.35 -7.85 14.90
CA ILE A 28 -5.80 -7.77 15.04
C ILE A 28 -6.13 -8.28 16.43
N GLU A 29 -6.59 -7.38 17.30
CA GLU A 29 -7.02 -7.73 18.66
C GLU A 29 -8.22 -8.69 18.62
N PRO A 30 -8.30 -9.65 19.56
CA PRO A 30 -9.46 -10.53 19.65
C PRO A 30 -10.72 -9.71 19.97
N SER A 31 -11.86 -10.15 19.44
CA SER A 31 -13.17 -9.66 19.88
C SER A 31 -13.75 -10.65 20.92
N PRO A 32 -13.80 -10.29 22.22
CA PRO A 32 -14.19 -11.22 23.29
C PRO A 32 -15.71 -11.42 23.42
N MET A 33 -16.51 -10.93 22.47
CA MET A 33 -17.98 -11.06 22.49
C MET A 33 -18.44 -12.48 22.13
N ILE A 34 -19.65 -12.87 22.54
CA ILE A 34 -20.29 -14.11 22.08
C ILE A 34 -20.45 -14.03 20.55
N GLY A 35 -19.81 -14.96 19.82
CA GLY A 35 -19.73 -14.93 18.36
C GLY A 35 -18.61 -14.04 17.78
N GLY A 36 -17.69 -13.56 18.63
CA GLY A 36 -16.52 -12.79 18.21
C GLY A 36 -15.46 -13.63 17.48
N HIS A 37 -14.37 -12.98 17.09
CA HIS A 37 -13.26 -13.61 16.37
C HIS A 37 -12.00 -13.71 17.25
N PRO A 38 -11.17 -14.74 17.05
CA PRO A 38 -9.85 -14.79 17.66
C PRO A 38 -8.98 -13.63 17.16
N GLY A 39 -8.00 -13.25 17.97
CA GLY A 39 -6.97 -12.32 17.55
C GLY A 39 -6.04 -12.98 16.52
N GLY A 40 -5.25 -12.16 15.83
CA GLY A 40 -4.34 -12.65 14.81
C GLY A 40 -3.45 -11.55 14.25
N VAL A 41 -2.88 -11.81 13.08
CA VAL A 41 -2.08 -10.84 12.33
C VAL A 41 -2.68 -10.70 10.94
N ILE A 42 -2.88 -9.46 10.51
CA ILE A 42 -3.09 -9.15 9.09
C ILE A 42 -1.75 -8.76 8.49
N ALA A 43 -1.35 -9.44 7.41
CA ALA A 43 -0.13 -9.13 6.68
C ALA A 43 -0.39 -9.20 5.18
N TYR A 44 0.05 -8.18 4.45
CA TYR A 44 -0.08 -8.11 3.00
C TYR A 44 0.96 -7.15 2.41
N PRO A 45 1.35 -7.33 1.13
CA PRO A 45 2.29 -6.43 0.50
C PRO A 45 1.64 -5.06 0.23
N VAL A 46 2.44 -4.00 0.37
CA VAL A 46 2.10 -2.61 0.02
C VAL A 46 3.21 -2.03 -0.85
N VAL A 47 2.86 -1.08 -1.71
CA VAL A 47 3.86 -0.31 -2.45
C VAL A 47 4.14 0.98 -1.69
N VAL A 48 5.41 1.34 -1.56
CA VAL A 48 5.80 2.68 -1.11
C VAL A 48 6.24 3.48 -2.32
N VAL A 49 5.65 4.67 -2.45
CA VAL A 49 5.98 5.66 -3.47
C VAL A 49 6.37 6.98 -2.81
N LYS A 50 7.20 7.77 -3.49
CA LYS A 50 7.39 9.18 -3.16
C LYS A 50 6.44 10.01 -4.02
N LEU A 51 5.53 10.71 -3.35
CA LEU A 51 4.53 11.58 -3.95
C LEU A 51 4.55 12.93 -3.22
N ASN A 52 4.79 14.02 -3.95
CA ASN A 52 4.87 15.38 -3.38
C ASN A 52 5.86 15.46 -2.19
N GLU A 53 7.08 14.96 -2.37
CA GLU A 53 8.14 14.91 -1.34
C GLU A 53 7.76 14.17 -0.04
N LYS A 54 6.73 13.30 -0.10
CA LYS A 54 6.31 12.46 1.02
C LYS A 54 6.24 11.00 0.60
N LEU A 55 6.58 10.12 1.52
CA LEU A 55 6.36 8.70 1.35
C LEU A 55 4.88 8.38 1.59
N LYS A 56 4.30 7.57 0.70
CA LYS A 56 2.94 7.06 0.84
C LYS A 56 2.89 5.57 0.56
N GLU A 57 2.09 4.89 1.37
CA GLU A 57 1.68 3.50 1.14
C GLU A 57 0.47 3.48 0.21
N VAL A 58 0.54 2.65 -0.84
CA VAL A 58 -0.55 2.44 -1.81
C VAL A 58 -0.71 0.95 -2.09
N LYS A 59 -1.89 0.54 -2.58
CA LYS A 59 -2.14 -0.86 -2.96
C LYS A 59 -1.35 -1.21 -4.22
N LEU A 60 -0.99 -2.48 -4.36
CA LEU A 60 -0.29 -2.98 -5.56
C LEU A 60 -1.09 -2.73 -6.84
N SER A 61 -2.43 -2.84 -6.77
CA SER A 61 -3.34 -2.61 -7.90
C SER A 61 -3.46 -1.16 -8.32
N ASP A 62 -3.00 -0.22 -7.48
CA ASP A 62 -3.19 1.21 -7.69
C ASP A 62 -1.95 1.86 -8.33
N ILE A 63 -0.95 1.06 -8.73
CA ILE A 63 0.25 1.56 -9.41
C ILE A 63 0.33 1.05 -10.86
N THR A 64 0.87 1.88 -11.73
CA THR A 64 1.25 1.51 -13.09
C THR A 64 2.64 2.07 -13.40
N PHE A 65 3.58 1.23 -13.82
CA PHE A 65 4.90 1.70 -14.24
C PHE A 65 4.84 2.44 -15.58
N LYS A 66 5.64 3.49 -15.76
CA LYS A 66 5.86 4.07 -17.08
C LYS A 66 6.56 3.02 -17.96
N GLN A 67 6.03 2.73 -19.14
CA GLN A 67 6.75 1.90 -20.11
C GLN A 67 8.01 2.64 -20.56
N ALA A 68 9.12 1.91 -20.67
CA ALA A 68 10.39 2.41 -21.16
C ALA A 68 10.36 2.64 -22.68
#